data_AF-A0A535EXI3-F1
#
_entry.id   AF-A0A535EXI3-F1
#
_cell.length_a   1.000
_cell.length_b   1.000
_cell.length_c   1.000
_cell.angle_alpha   90.00
_cell.angle_beta   90.00
_cell.angle_gamma   90.00
#
_symmetry.space_group_name_H-M   'P 1'
#
loop_
_entity.id
_entity.type
_entity.pdbx_description
1 polymer ?
#
loop_
_entity_poly.entity_id
_entity_poly.type
_entity_poly.pdbx_seq_one_letter_code
_entity_poly.pdbx_strand_id
1 'polypeptide(L)'
;MLLFCTTSWRALAFLESDPRPYPEEYPLWADEWQLKFAALWLSQQINAQKGIVNRDLHEKYAEIFEPEEDGKTPVTIRGFDWYEDTTPEDYLCYELLLEQFAADLLAQYGPELLPRFLALYRKDYNVLLSEDVTEMLGSAIGPNGTRWLDELTYF
;
A
#
# COMPACT_ATOMS: atom_id res chain seq x y z
N MET A 1 5.99 -10.30 15.16
CA MET A 1 7.06 -10.40 14.14
C MET A 1 7.04 -11.74 13.37
N LEU A 2 7.29 -12.90 13.99
CA LEU A 2 7.28 -14.21 13.28
C LEU A 2 5.99 -14.52 12.50
N LEU A 3 4.82 -14.15 13.05
CA LEU A 3 3.52 -14.31 12.39
C LEU A 3 3.29 -13.35 11.20
N PHE A 4 3.88 -12.16 11.23
CA PHE A 4 3.74 -11.22 10.11
C PHE A 4 4.59 -11.68 8.91
N CYS A 5 5.80 -12.18 9.18
CA CYS A 5 6.60 -12.85 8.17
C CYS A 5 5.86 -14.04 7.54
N THR A 6 5.08 -14.80 8.34
CA THR A 6 4.31 -15.93 7.79
C THR A 6 3.08 -15.50 6.99
N THR A 7 2.47 -14.37 7.31
CA THR A 7 1.38 -13.81 6.50
C THR A 7 1.88 -13.20 5.21
N SER A 8 3.07 -12.60 5.20
CA SER A 8 3.64 -12.00 3.98
C SER A 8 3.94 -13.03 2.90
N TRP A 9 4.51 -14.20 3.22
CA TRP A 9 4.75 -15.22 2.18
C TRP A 9 3.46 -15.83 1.62
N ARG A 10 2.40 -15.93 2.45
CA ARG A 10 1.08 -16.40 1.99
C ARG A 10 0.39 -15.37 1.12
N ALA A 11 0.50 -14.10 1.49
CA ALA A 11 0.01 -12.98 0.69
C ALA A 11 0.71 -12.93 -0.67
N LEU A 12 2.03 -13.09 -0.69
CA LEU A 12 2.80 -13.18 -1.93
C LEU A 12 2.33 -14.37 -2.79
N ALA A 13 2.23 -15.57 -2.21
CA ALA A 13 1.75 -16.74 -2.93
C ALA A 13 0.33 -16.58 -3.51
N PHE A 14 -0.55 -15.83 -2.82
CA PHE A 14 -1.86 -15.48 -3.34
C PHE A 14 -1.76 -14.55 -4.56
N LEU A 15 -0.96 -13.49 -4.48
CA LEU A 15 -0.76 -12.55 -5.60
C LEU A 15 -0.14 -13.25 -6.82
N GLU A 16 0.85 -14.11 -6.60
CA GLU A 16 1.52 -14.89 -7.65
C GLU A 16 0.63 -15.98 -8.27
N SER A 17 -0.40 -16.43 -7.55
CA SER A 17 -1.35 -17.44 -8.09
C SER A 17 -2.30 -16.88 -9.15
N ASP A 18 -2.40 -15.54 -9.25
CA ASP A 18 -3.20 -14.88 -10.27
C ASP A 18 -2.52 -15.00 -11.65
N PRO A 19 -3.14 -15.68 -12.64
CA PRO A 19 -2.50 -15.95 -13.93
C PRO A 19 -2.45 -14.74 -14.87
N ARG A 20 -3.09 -13.63 -14.51
CA ARG A 20 -3.07 -12.40 -15.32
C ARG A 20 -1.65 -11.79 -15.34
N PRO A 21 -1.24 -11.10 -16.40
CA PRO A 21 0.09 -10.48 -16.47
C PRO A 21 0.22 -9.28 -15.53
N TYR A 22 1.46 -8.99 -15.11
CA TYR A 22 1.81 -7.70 -14.50
C TYR A 22 2.05 -6.67 -15.62
N PRO A 23 1.83 -5.37 -15.37
CA PRO A 23 2.38 -4.31 -16.21
C PRO A 23 3.91 -4.46 -16.32
N GLU A 24 4.51 -4.04 -17.44
CA GLU A 24 5.97 -4.10 -17.61
C GLU A 24 6.68 -3.01 -16.79
N GLU A 25 6.21 -1.76 -16.89
CA GLU A 25 6.70 -0.62 -16.13
C GLU A 25 5.55 0.02 -15.32
N TYR A 26 5.79 0.25 -14.03
CA TYR A 26 4.79 0.77 -13.10
C TYR A 26 5.47 1.44 -11.88
N PRO A 27 4.78 2.35 -11.18
CA PRO A 27 5.33 2.98 -9.97
C PRO A 27 5.44 1.94 -8.85
N LEU A 28 6.53 2.01 -8.08
CA LEU A 28 6.88 1.04 -7.04
C LEU A 28 5.71 0.75 -6.08
N TRP A 29 5.05 1.81 -5.60
CA TRP A 29 3.96 1.70 -4.63
C TRP A 29 2.80 0.84 -5.13
N ALA A 30 2.58 0.75 -6.45
CA ALA A 30 1.44 0.05 -7.06
C ALA A 30 1.34 -1.40 -6.60
N ASP A 31 2.48 -2.08 -6.43
CA ASP A 31 2.55 -3.48 -6.00
C ASP A 31 2.66 -3.62 -4.48
N GLU A 32 3.45 -2.78 -3.84
CA GLU A 32 3.82 -2.98 -2.44
C GLU A 32 2.64 -2.83 -1.48
N TRP A 33 1.72 -1.90 -1.77
CA TRP A 33 0.50 -1.76 -0.95
C TRP A 33 -0.36 -3.04 -1.01
N GLN A 34 -0.39 -3.75 -2.15
CA GLN A 34 -1.19 -4.97 -2.33
C GLN A 34 -0.71 -6.07 -1.37
N LEU A 35 0.61 -6.21 -1.26
CA LEU A 35 1.24 -7.18 -0.35
C LEU A 35 0.98 -6.81 1.11
N LYS A 36 1.16 -5.54 1.49
CA LYS A 36 0.87 -5.05 2.84
C LYS A 36 -0.60 -5.29 3.21
N PHE A 37 -1.51 -4.95 2.30
CA PHE A 37 -2.94 -5.13 2.48
C PHE A 37 -3.32 -6.59 2.71
N ALA A 38 -2.86 -7.49 1.85
CA ALA A 38 -3.13 -8.92 1.98
C ALA A 38 -2.51 -9.51 3.26
N ALA A 39 -1.28 -9.12 3.60
CA ALA A 39 -0.60 -9.57 4.81
C ALA A 39 -1.31 -9.08 6.08
N LEU A 40 -1.74 -7.81 6.13
CA LEU A 40 -2.51 -7.24 7.23
C LEU A 40 -3.86 -7.93 7.39
N TRP A 41 -4.58 -8.16 6.29
CA TRP A 41 -5.84 -8.89 6.32
C TRP A 41 -5.67 -10.32 6.86
N LEU A 42 -4.66 -11.06 6.38
CA LEU A 42 -4.37 -12.40 6.90
C LEU A 42 -3.99 -12.37 8.38
N SER A 43 -3.20 -11.38 8.81
CA SER A 43 -2.86 -11.21 10.23
C SER A 43 -4.10 -10.95 11.08
N GLN A 44 -5.05 -10.13 10.60
CA GLN A 44 -6.34 -9.89 11.25
C GLN A 44 -7.16 -11.17 11.41
N GLN A 45 -7.18 -12.04 10.40
CA GLN A 45 -7.93 -13.31 10.47
C GLN A 45 -7.32 -14.31 11.46
N ILE A 46 -5.99 -14.33 11.59
CA ILE A 46 -5.28 -15.31 12.42
C ILE A 46 -5.20 -14.84 13.88
N ASN A 47 -4.92 -13.55 14.10
CA ASN A 47 -4.57 -13.01 15.42
C ASN A 47 -5.65 -12.10 16.02
N ALA A 48 -6.76 -11.82 15.31
CA ALA A 48 -7.78 -10.83 15.68
C ALA A 48 -7.24 -9.40 15.93
N GLN A 49 -5.97 -9.14 15.64
CA GLN A 49 -5.34 -7.83 15.78
C GLN A 49 -5.78 -6.93 14.62
N LYS A 50 -6.45 -5.81 14.93
CA LYS A 50 -6.88 -4.82 13.94
C LYS A 50 -5.86 -3.68 13.79
N GLY A 51 -5.84 -3.10 12.59
CA GLY A 51 -4.97 -1.98 12.21
C GLY A 51 -3.54 -2.41 11.94
N ILE A 52 -2.61 -1.47 12.11
CA ILE A 52 -1.16 -1.67 11.94
C ILE A 52 -0.58 -2.70 12.93
N VAL A 53 0.46 -3.41 12.48
CA VAL A 53 1.19 -4.43 13.23
C VAL A 53 2.39 -3.83 13.94
N ASN A 54 3.19 -2.98 13.29
CA ASN A 54 4.45 -2.44 13.83
C ASN A 54 4.25 -1.16 14.66
N ARG A 55 3.37 -1.21 15.66
CA ARG A 55 2.97 -0.02 16.45
C ARG A 55 4.14 0.71 17.13
N ASP A 56 5.14 -0.04 17.59
CA ASP A 56 6.36 0.48 18.21
C ASP A 56 7.22 1.28 17.22
N LEU A 57 7.28 0.83 15.97
CA LEU A 57 7.98 1.57 14.91
C LEU A 57 7.19 2.81 14.49
N HIS A 58 5.86 2.72 14.37
CA HIS A 58 5.01 3.89 14.12
C HIS A 58 5.13 4.94 15.21
N GLU A 59 5.24 4.54 16.49
CA GLU A 59 5.47 5.48 17.59
C GLU A 59 6.88 6.09 17.54
N LYS A 60 7.89 5.28 17.23
CA LYS A 60 9.29 5.75 17.11
C LYS A 60 9.47 6.76 15.97
N TYR A 61 8.77 6.57 14.85
CA TYR A 61 8.90 7.37 13.64
C TYR A 61 7.67 8.26 13.41
N ALA A 62 7.02 8.74 14.48
CA ALA A 62 5.78 9.49 14.38
C ALA A 62 5.92 10.77 13.52
N GLU A 63 7.11 11.38 13.47
CA GLU A 63 7.35 12.60 12.68
C GLU A 63 7.10 12.43 11.19
N ILE A 64 7.23 11.22 10.63
CA ILE A 64 7.02 11.00 9.19
C ILE A 64 5.54 11.15 8.78
N PHE A 65 4.63 11.13 9.76
CA PHE A 65 3.19 11.30 9.57
C PHE A 65 2.72 12.72 9.84
N GLU A 66 3.60 13.62 10.30
CA GLU A 66 3.25 15.02 10.53
C GLU A 66 3.13 15.76 9.19
N PRO A 67 2.02 16.46 8.94
CA PRO A 67 1.84 17.20 7.70
C PRO A 67 2.65 18.51 7.68
N GLU A 68 3.17 18.86 6.51
CA GLU A 68 3.76 20.15 6.19
C GLU A 68 2.67 21.21 5.86
N GLU A 69 3.08 22.41 5.41
CA GLU A 69 2.17 23.53 5.14
C GLU A 69 1.11 23.23 4.07
N ASP A 70 1.40 22.29 3.15
CA ASP A 70 0.48 21.85 2.10
C ASP A 70 -0.50 20.76 2.56
N GLY A 71 -0.38 20.29 3.81
CA GLY A 71 -1.21 19.23 4.37
C GLY A 71 -0.74 17.81 4.03
N LYS A 72 0.43 17.65 3.39
CA LYS A 72 1.04 16.35 3.08
C LYS A 72 2.23 16.06 3.96
N THR A 73 2.56 14.79 4.14
CA THR A 73 3.80 14.39 4.82
C THR A 73 5.02 14.79 3.96
N PRO A 74 6.20 14.98 4.57
CA PRO A 74 7.42 15.37 3.84
C PRO A 74 7.76 14.42 2.67
N VAL A 75 7.38 13.14 2.79
CA VAL A 75 7.42 12.13 1.74
C VAL A 75 6.05 11.46 1.66
N THR A 76 5.46 11.36 0.48
CA THR A 76 4.22 10.59 0.24
C THR A 76 4.54 9.26 -0.44
N ILE A 77 3.64 8.28 -0.34
CA ILE A 77 3.85 6.98 -1.00
C ILE A 77 3.91 7.11 -2.53
N ARG A 78 3.26 8.13 -3.11
CA ARG A 78 3.31 8.41 -4.55
C ARG A 78 4.57 9.15 -4.98
N GLY A 79 5.20 9.88 -4.05
CA GLY A 79 6.40 10.66 -4.30
C GLY A 79 7.70 9.93 -3.93
N PHE A 80 7.61 8.74 -3.33
CA PHE A 80 8.78 7.92 -3.03
C PHE A 80 9.31 7.25 -4.30
N ASP A 81 10.58 7.50 -4.58
CA ASP A 81 11.34 6.84 -5.64
C ASP A 81 12.56 6.14 -5.03
N TRP A 82 12.92 4.99 -5.59
CA TRP A 82 14.11 4.26 -5.20
C TRP A 82 15.33 4.76 -5.96
N TYR A 83 16.34 5.23 -5.21
CA TYR A 83 17.62 5.70 -5.73
C TYR A 83 18.79 4.87 -5.18
N GLU A 84 19.97 4.99 -5.78
CA GLU A 84 21.17 4.26 -5.33
C GLU A 84 21.59 4.64 -3.89
N ASP A 85 21.23 5.84 -3.44
CA ASP A 85 21.53 6.39 -2.12
C ASP A 85 20.36 6.28 -1.13
N THR A 86 19.23 5.67 -1.51
CA THR A 86 18.13 5.38 -0.60
C THR A 86 18.64 4.56 0.59
N THR A 87 18.56 5.13 1.78
CA THR A 87 19.05 4.46 2.98
C THR A 87 18.02 3.44 3.49
N PRO A 88 18.44 2.46 4.31
CA PRO A 88 17.50 1.55 4.97
C PRO A 88 16.46 2.27 5.84
N GLU A 89 16.79 3.45 6.35
CA GLU A 89 15.87 4.26 7.15
C GLU A 89 14.82 4.94 6.27
N ASP A 90 15.21 5.50 5.11
CA ASP A 90 14.27 6.08 4.15
C ASP A 90 13.25 5.04 3.67
N TYR A 91 13.74 3.85 3.33
CA TYR A 91 12.88 2.74 2.92
C TYR A 91 11.99 2.24 4.07
N LEU A 92 12.49 2.22 5.31
CA LEU A 92 11.68 1.89 6.47
C LEU A 92 10.53 2.89 6.66
N CYS A 93 10.80 4.19 6.57
CA CYS A 93 9.78 5.23 6.69
C CYS A 93 8.70 5.04 5.62
N TYR A 94 9.10 4.82 4.37
CA TYR A 94 8.17 4.53 3.28
C TYR A 94 7.33 3.26 3.54
N GLU A 95 7.93 2.17 4.04
CA GLU A 95 7.22 0.94 4.39
C GLU A 95 6.21 1.12 5.53
N LEU A 96 6.45 2.06 6.46
CA LEU A 96 5.51 2.44 7.51
C LEU A 96 4.31 3.23 6.94
N LEU A 97 4.55 4.13 5.98
CA LEU A 97 3.49 4.83 5.26
C LEU A 97 2.60 3.85 4.48
N LEU A 98 3.20 2.87 3.79
CA LEU A 98 2.47 1.81 3.09
C LEU A 98 1.65 0.93 4.05
N GLU A 99 2.19 0.62 5.24
CA GLU A 99 1.45 -0.13 6.25
C GLU A 99 0.22 0.66 6.76
N GLN A 100 0.38 1.97 7.01
CA GLN A 100 -0.72 2.84 7.38
C GLN A 100 -1.77 2.90 6.27
N PHE A 101 -1.34 3.10 5.02
CA PHE A 101 -2.21 3.13 3.86
C PHE A 101 -3.02 1.84 3.71
N ALA A 102 -2.35 0.69 3.79
CA ALA A 102 -3.00 -0.61 3.70
C ALA A 102 -3.99 -0.85 4.87
N ALA A 103 -3.67 -0.39 6.07
CA ALA A 103 -4.57 -0.45 7.22
C ALA A 103 -5.83 0.41 7.02
N ASP A 104 -5.68 1.63 6.51
CA ASP A 104 -6.78 2.55 6.25
C ASP A 104 -7.69 2.06 5.12
N LEU A 105 -7.11 1.55 4.02
CA LEU A 105 -7.86 0.88 2.96
C LEU A 105 -8.70 -0.29 3.50
N LEU A 106 -8.09 -1.14 4.32
CA LEU A 106 -8.76 -2.33 4.85
C LEU A 106 -9.86 -1.97 5.84
N ALA A 107 -9.64 -0.94 6.67
CA ALA A 107 -10.62 -0.44 7.62
C ALA A 107 -11.85 0.17 6.91
N GLN A 108 -11.63 0.88 5.81
CA GLN A 108 -12.68 1.62 5.11
C GLN A 108 -13.43 0.77 4.06
N TYR A 109 -12.73 -0.08 3.32
CA TYR A 109 -13.28 -0.75 2.13
C TYR A 109 -13.32 -2.28 2.20
N GLY A 110 -12.66 -2.89 3.18
CA GLY A 110 -12.66 -4.33 3.38
C GLY A 110 -11.82 -5.11 2.34
N PRO A 111 -11.63 -6.42 2.55
CA PRO A 111 -10.71 -7.24 1.77
C PRO A 111 -11.10 -7.40 0.29
N GLU A 112 -12.35 -7.14 -0.07
CA GLU A 112 -12.86 -7.20 -1.45
C GLU A 112 -12.26 -6.12 -2.35
N LEU A 113 -11.60 -5.10 -1.79
CA LEU A 113 -10.91 -4.07 -2.57
C LEU A 113 -9.78 -4.66 -3.44
N LEU A 114 -8.94 -5.51 -2.86
CA LEU A 114 -7.77 -6.08 -3.55
C LEU A 114 -8.17 -6.82 -4.84
N PRO A 115 -9.11 -7.79 -4.84
CA PRO A 115 -9.48 -8.47 -6.09
C PRO A 115 -10.13 -7.53 -7.12
N ARG A 116 -10.83 -6.46 -6.70
CA ARG A 116 -11.36 -5.44 -7.64
C ARG A 116 -10.23 -4.67 -8.30
N PHE A 117 -9.24 -4.24 -7.52
CA PHE A 117 -8.07 -3.55 -8.05
C PHE A 117 -7.26 -4.43 -9.00
N LEU A 118 -6.97 -5.68 -8.60
CA LEU A 118 -6.24 -6.64 -9.44
C LEU A 118 -6.93 -6.88 -10.79
N ALA A 119 -8.26 -6.79 -10.88
CA ALA A 119 -8.98 -6.89 -12.14
C ALA A 119 -8.76 -5.71 -13.10
N LEU A 120 -8.38 -4.55 -12.58
CA LEU A 120 -8.03 -3.37 -13.36
C LEU A 120 -6.53 -3.36 -13.71
N TYR A 121 -5.70 -3.68 -12.71
CA TYR A 121 -4.25 -3.57 -12.73
C TYR A 121 -3.52 -4.70 -13.44
N ARG A 122 -3.93 -5.98 -13.23
CA ARG A 122 -3.25 -7.15 -13.78
C ARG A 122 -3.61 -7.35 -15.27
N LYS A 123 -3.00 -6.55 -16.13
CA LYS A 123 -3.16 -6.61 -17.59
C LYS A 123 -1.82 -6.28 -18.27
N ASP A 124 -1.78 -6.56 -19.58
CA ASP A 124 -0.63 -6.37 -20.45
C ASP A 124 -0.46 -4.89 -20.82
N TYR A 125 -0.12 -4.08 -19.83
CA TYR A 125 0.22 -2.68 -20.00
C TYR A 125 1.74 -2.54 -20.13
N ASN A 126 2.21 -1.83 -21.15
CA ASN A 126 3.64 -1.55 -21.29
C ASN A 126 4.12 -0.58 -20.20
N VAL A 127 3.35 0.48 -19.93
CA VAL A 127 3.71 1.50 -18.94
C VAL A 127 2.45 1.97 -18.21
N LEU A 128 2.52 2.08 -16.89
CA LEU A 128 1.55 2.77 -16.05
C LEU A 128 2.25 3.87 -15.26
N LEU A 129 1.64 5.06 -15.23
CA LEU A 129 2.08 6.17 -14.39
C LEU A 129 1.38 6.13 -13.02
N SER A 130 1.93 6.87 -12.06
CA SER A 130 1.33 7.02 -10.72
C SER A 130 -0.13 7.49 -10.75
N GLU A 131 -0.48 8.38 -11.68
CA GLU A 131 -1.86 8.82 -11.86
C GLU A 131 -2.77 7.71 -12.42
N ASP A 132 -2.29 6.92 -13.39
CA ASP A 132 -3.07 5.80 -13.95
C ASP A 132 -3.43 4.78 -12.85
N VAL A 133 -2.45 4.42 -12.01
CA VAL A 133 -2.67 3.48 -10.91
C VAL A 133 -3.58 4.08 -9.84
N THR A 134 -3.45 5.38 -9.56
CA THR A 134 -4.34 6.09 -8.64
C THR A 134 -5.79 6.08 -9.13
N GLU A 135 -6.02 6.30 -10.41
CA GLU A 135 -7.35 6.21 -11.03
C GLU A 135 -7.92 4.79 -10.98
N MET A 136 -7.08 3.77 -11.21
CA MET A 136 -7.49 2.36 -11.07
C MET A 136 -7.89 2.03 -9.62
N LEU A 137 -7.11 2.46 -8.64
CA LEU A 137 -7.43 2.24 -7.23
C LEU A 137 -8.67 3.02 -6.81
N GLY A 138 -8.78 4.29 -7.20
CA GLY A 138 -9.98 5.10 -6.99
C GLY A 138 -11.23 4.46 -7.59
N SER A 139 -11.12 3.87 -8.78
CA SER A 139 -12.20 3.14 -9.44
C SER A 139 -12.57 1.85 -8.71
N ALA A 140 -11.59 1.12 -8.17
CA ALA A 140 -11.82 -0.10 -7.38
C ALA A 140 -12.49 0.19 -6.02
N ILE A 141 -12.16 1.35 -5.42
CA ILE A 141 -12.80 1.89 -4.23
C ILE A 141 -14.26 2.26 -4.51
N GLY A 142 -14.52 2.96 -5.62
CA GLY A 142 -15.85 3.38 -6.05
C GLY A 142 -16.04 4.90 -6.03
N PRO A 143 -17.29 5.38 -5.91
CA PRO A 143 -17.58 6.81 -5.97
C PRO A 143 -16.76 7.63 -4.96
N ASN A 144 -16.12 8.70 -5.43
CA ASN A 144 -15.19 9.55 -4.68
C ASN A 144 -13.88 8.87 -4.23
N GLY A 145 -13.53 7.69 -4.75
CA GLY A 145 -12.31 6.97 -4.35
C GLY A 145 -11.03 7.77 -4.57
N THR A 146 -10.85 8.35 -5.76
CA THR A 146 -9.68 9.21 -6.05
C THR A 146 -9.60 10.40 -5.10
N ARG A 147 -10.73 11.06 -4.82
CA ARG A 147 -10.77 12.17 -3.88
C ARG A 147 -10.37 11.73 -2.46
N TRP A 148 -10.86 10.58 -2.01
CA TRP A 148 -10.49 10.05 -0.70
C TRP A 148 -8.99 9.75 -0.62
N LEU A 149 -8.41 9.18 -1.68
CA LEU A 149 -6.97 8.96 -1.78
C LEU A 149 -6.21 10.29 -1.68
N ASP A 150 -6.62 11.33 -2.42
CA ASP A 150 -5.99 12.65 -2.39
C ASP A 150 -6.10 13.36 -1.02
N GLU A 151 -7.11 13.04 -0.22
CA GLU A 151 -7.32 13.60 1.12
C GLU A 151 -6.41 12.96 2.19
N LEU A 152 -5.76 11.82 1.91
CA LEU A 152 -4.79 11.20 2.83
C LEU A 152 -3.49 12.01 2.86
N THR A 153 -3.00 12.34 4.06
CA THR A 153 -1.81 13.18 4.21
C THR A 153 -0.53 12.54 3.65
N TYR A 154 -0.46 11.21 3.64
CA TYR A 154 0.71 10.46 3.20
C TYR A 154 0.61 9.90 1.77
N PHE A 155 -0.46 10.24 1.04
CA PHE A 155 -0.73 9.75 -0.33
C PHE A 155 -0.43 10.82 -1.38
#